data_AF-V4NRV6-F1
#
_entry.id   AF-V4NRV6-F1
#
_cell.length_a   1.000
_cell.length_b   1.000
_cell.length_c   1.000
_cell.angle_alpha   90.00
_cell.angle_beta   90.00
_cell.angle_gamma   90.00
#
_symmetry.space_group_name_H-M   'P 1'
#
loop_
_entity.id
_entity.type
_entity.pdbx_description
1 polymer ?
#
loop_
_entity_poly.entity_id
_entity_poly.type
_entity_poly.pdbx_seq_one_letter_code
_entity_poly.pdbx_strand_id
1 'polypeptide(L)'
;MAISNQELQKIRHLDVENINGRVIATLMFYIEDSWEWWVETEIGLMKLQGWPAESGYFGNKAEKQTDMSFLFLDFLVQRASIPSISTYITGITDDIFNLSASLKKVAFLHHKRDEIGYGLSRMIIGEIEYLISTCRAIYDLLQELIAKVWHTIKLHDETAPKKKQLVDRFFKMVAKGTPAIPLSVNEIAETYKIPAQLAEFYVRQSSYFLALRDFRDRIIHSGKSVDTVFVADDDFLVREAFVPL
;
A
#
# COMPACT_ATOMS: atom_id res chain seq x y z
N MET A 1 1.09 -27.42 -6.28
CA MET A 1 0.17 -28.48 -6.76
C MET A 1 -1.24 -27.88 -6.73
N ALA A 2 -2.24 -28.41 -7.44
CA ALA A 2 -3.60 -27.87 -7.28
C ALA A 2 -4.23 -28.53 -6.02
N ILE A 3 -4.41 -27.76 -4.94
CA ILE A 3 -5.10 -28.23 -3.73
C ILE A 3 -6.57 -28.52 -4.07
N SER A 4 -7.10 -29.67 -3.62
CA SER A 4 -8.48 -30.05 -3.87
C SER A 4 -9.46 -29.23 -3.02
N ASN A 5 -10.71 -29.07 -3.48
CA ASN A 5 -11.74 -28.39 -2.69
C ASN A 5 -12.00 -29.08 -1.34
N GLN A 6 -11.86 -30.41 -1.26
CA GLN A 6 -11.97 -31.16 0.00
C GLN A 6 -10.86 -30.78 0.99
N GLU A 7 -9.64 -30.58 0.51
CA GLU A 7 -8.54 -30.12 1.35
C GLU A 7 -8.78 -28.68 1.84
N LEU A 8 -9.31 -27.80 0.98
CA LEU A 8 -9.64 -26.42 1.33
C LEU A 8 -10.71 -26.31 2.42
N GLN A 9 -11.63 -27.27 2.53
CA GLN A 9 -12.64 -27.32 3.60
C GLN A 9 -12.05 -27.46 5.01
N LYS A 10 -10.77 -27.84 5.13
CA LYS A 10 -10.06 -27.84 6.41
C LYS A 10 -9.91 -26.41 6.98
N ILE A 11 -9.86 -25.40 6.11
CA ILE A 11 -9.81 -23.99 6.47
C ILE A 11 -11.24 -23.48 6.68
N ARG A 12 -11.70 -23.48 7.94
CA ARG A 12 -13.12 -23.21 8.29
C ARG A 12 -13.64 -21.83 7.89
N HIS A 13 -12.74 -20.88 7.67
CA HIS A 13 -13.07 -19.48 7.37
C HIS A 13 -13.10 -19.19 5.87
N LEU A 14 -12.85 -20.20 5.04
CA LEU A 14 -12.84 -20.09 3.60
C LEU A 14 -14.19 -20.50 3.02
N ASP A 15 -14.77 -19.62 2.22
CA ASP A 15 -15.95 -19.93 1.40
C ASP A 15 -15.53 -20.68 0.14
N VAL A 16 -15.39 -22.01 0.27
CA VAL A 16 -14.88 -22.89 -0.80
C VAL A 16 -15.77 -22.88 -2.03
N GLU A 17 -17.09 -22.72 -1.86
CA GLU A 17 -18.06 -22.71 -2.95
C GLU A 17 -17.87 -21.48 -3.86
N ASN A 18 -17.38 -20.37 -3.32
CA ASN A 18 -17.26 -19.09 -4.02
C ASN A 18 -15.83 -18.69 -4.43
N ILE A 19 -14.86 -19.61 -4.36
CA ILE A 19 -13.46 -19.33 -4.75
C ILE A 19 -13.36 -18.93 -6.22
N ASN A 20 -14.11 -19.57 -7.14
CA ASN A 20 -14.21 -19.18 -8.55
C ASN A 20 -12.85 -18.94 -9.25
N GLY A 21 -11.86 -19.79 -9.01
CA GLY A 21 -10.52 -19.68 -9.62
C GLY A 21 -9.62 -18.58 -9.03
N ARG A 22 -10.02 -17.99 -7.90
CA ARG A 22 -9.19 -17.05 -7.13
C ARG A 22 -8.02 -17.76 -6.47
N VAL A 23 -6.95 -17.01 -6.27
CA VAL A 23 -5.80 -17.46 -5.47
C VAL A 23 -6.17 -17.31 -4.01
N ILE A 24 -6.07 -18.40 -3.27
CA ILE A 24 -6.13 -18.36 -1.81
C ILE A 24 -4.71 -18.19 -1.35
N ALA A 25 -4.42 -17.01 -0.82
CA ALA A 25 -3.16 -16.82 -0.14
C ALA A 25 -3.19 -17.72 1.11
N THR A 26 -2.25 -18.67 1.21
CA THR A 26 -2.08 -19.59 2.35
C THR A 26 -1.53 -18.83 3.56
N LEU A 27 -2.33 -17.88 4.04
CA LEU A 27 -1.99 -16.88 5.03
C LEU A 27 -2.25 -17.39 6.44
N MET A 28 -1.74 -16.62 7.39
CA MET A 28 -2.03 -16.78 8.81
C MET A 28 -3.41 -16.21 9.13
N PHE A 29 -4.11 -16.92 10.01
CA PHE A 29 -5.40 -16.53 10.53
C PHE A 29 -5.26 -16.28 12.04
N TYR A 30 -5.78 -15.18 12.53
CA TYR A 30 -5.98 -14.90 13.93
C TYR A 30 -7.48 -14.96 14.24
N ILE A 31 -7.92 -16.11 14.75
CA ILE A 31 -9.35 -16.40 14.98
C ILE A 31 -9.50 -17.01 16.35
N GLU A 32 -10.52 -16.58 17.10
CA GLU A 32 -10.81 -17.09 18.45
C GLU A 32 -9.59 -17.03 19.40
N ASP A 33 -8.80 -15.95 19.28
CA ASP A 33 -7.59 -15.74 20.06
C ASP A 33 -6.50 -16.81 19.84
N SER A 34 -6.52 -17.48 18.69
CA SER A 34 -5.52 -18.45 18.25
C SER A 34 -4.98 -18.12 16.88
N TRP A 35 -3.69 -18.38 16.68
CA TRP A 35 -3.07 -18.38 15.37
C TRP A 35 -3.30 -19.71 14.66
N GLU A 36 -3.62 -19.64 13.37
CA GLU A 36 -3.65 -20.80 12.48
C GLU A 36 -2.87 -20.47 11.21
N TRP A 37 -1.90 -21.30 10.87
CA TRP A 37 -1.18 -21.16 9.61
C TRP A 37 -1.38 -22.42 8.78
N TRP A 38 -1.91 -22.25 7.56
CA TRP A 38 -2.16 -23.37 6.65
C TRP A 38 -1.10 -23.39 5.56
N VAL A 39 -0.40 -24.51 5.40
CA VAL A 39 0.70 -24.67 4.44
C VAL A 39 0.44 -25.85 3.53
N GLU A 40 0.75 -25.67 2.24
CA GLU A 40 0.75 -26.76 1.26
C GLU A 40 1.95 -27.68 1.51
N THR A 41 1.69 -28.98 1.55
CA THR A 41 2.68 -30.05 1.68
C THR A 41 2.42 -31.12 0.62
N GLU A 42 3.33 -32.08 0.45
CA GLU A 42 3.16 -33.20 -0.49
C GLU A 42 1.90 -34.05 -0.21
N ILE A 43 1.41 -34.04 1.03
CA ILE A 43 0.25 -34.82 1.47
C ILE A 43 -1.05 -33.99 1.56
N GLY A 44 -1.02 -32.71 1.16
CA GLY A 44 -2.15 -31.78 1.23
C GLY A 44 -1.90 -30.61 2.17
N LEU A 45 -2.98 -30.04 2.72
CA LEU A 45 -2.89 -28.90 3.63
C LEU A 45 -2.61 -29.34 5.08
N MET A 46 -1.60 -28.73 5.67
CA MET A 46 -1.23 -28.92 7.07
C MET A 46 -1.46 -27.62 7.86
N LYS A 47 -2.12 -27.73 9.01
CA LYS A 47 -2.22 -26.65 9.99
C LYS A 47 -0.95 -26.66 10.85
N LEU A 48 -0.24 -25.54 10.84
CA LEU A 48 0.84 -25.23 11.76
C LEU A 48 0.36 -24.22 12.81
N GLN A 49 0.98 -24.32 13.98
CA GLN A 49 0.90 -23.31 15.03
C GLN A 49 2.12 -22.41 14.92
N GLY A 50 1.90 -21.11 14.74
CA GLY A 50 2.96 -20.13 14.57
C GLY A 50 2.52 -18.76 15.00
N TRP A 51 3.38 -18.04 15.73
CA TRP A 51 3.19 -16.65 16.09
C TRP A 51 4.06 -15.78 15.18
N PRO A 52 3.49 -14.99 14.27
CA PRO A 52 4.29 -14.10 13.44
C PRO A 52 4.91 -12.99 14.29
N ALA A 53 6.18 -12.69 14.02
CA ALA A 53 6.81 -11.48 14.55
C ALA A 53 6.29 -10.23 13.81
N GLU A 54 6.14 -10.33 12.48
CA GLU A 54 5.57 -9.32 11.58
C GLU A 54 4.91 -10.05 10.42
N SER A 55 3.63 -9.75 10.13
CA SER A 55 2.97 -10.26 8.93
C SER A 55 1.59 -9.66 8.70
N GLY A 56 1.10 -9.75 7.46
CA GLY A 56 -0.32 -9.62 7.16
C GLY A 56 -1.07 -10.90 7.52
N TYR A 57 -2.26 -10.75 8.10
CA TYR A 57 -3.07 -11.88 8.53
C TYR A 57 -4.56 -11.61 8.34
N PHE A 58 -5.35 -12.68 8.35
CA PHE A 58 -6.81 -12.58 8.39
C PHE A 58 -7.31 -12.74 9.81
N GLY A 59 -8.24 -11.89 10.24
CA GLY A 59 -8.85 -12.03 11.55
C GLY A 59 -10.27 -11.48 11.56
N ASN A 60 -11.08 -11.98 12.50
CA ASN A 60 -12.37 -11.36 12.83
C ASN A 60 -12.20 -10.15 13.77
N LYS A 61 -11.01 -10.00 14.35
CA LYS A 61 -10.55 -8.86 15.13
C LYS A 61 -9.03 -8.75 15.00
N ALA A 62 -8.50 -7.60 15.38
CA ALA A 62 -7.06 -7.41 15.52
C ALA A 62 -6.50 -8.24 16.69
N GLU A 63 -5.28 -8.76 16.54
CA GLU A 63 -4.53 -9.39 17.64
C GLU A 63 -4.03 -8.33 18.62
N LYS A 64 -3.53 -7.20 18.11
CA LYS A 64 -3.08 -6.06 18.90
C LYS A 64 -3.78 -4.77 18.51
N GLN A 65 -3.82 -3.83 19.45
CA GLN A 65 -4.35 -2.47 19.20
C GLN A 65 -3.53 -1.68 18.17
N THR A 66 -2.29 -2.09 17.92
CA THR A 66 -1.39 -1.48 16.93
C THR A 66 -1.59 -2.03 15.52
N ASP A 67 -2.40 -3.07 15.35
CA ASP A 67 -2.59 -3.68 14.05
C ASP A 67 -3.45 -2.78 13.15
N MET A 68 -3.08 -2.74 11.88
CA MET A 68 -3.76 -1.93 10.87
C MET A 68 -4.61 -2.83 9.97
N SER A 69 -5.85 -2.40 9.72
CA SER A 69 -6.74 -3.01 8.73
C SER A 69 -6.98 -2.04 7.59
N PHE A 70 -6.97 -2.56 6.36
CA PHE A 70 -7.22 -1.80 5.15
C PHE A 70 -8.37 -2.43 4.38
N LEU A 71 -9.53 -1.76 4.38
CA LEU A 71 -10.74 -2.21 3.67
C LEU A 71 -10.49 -2.50 2.18
N PHE A 72 -9.57 -1.77 1.56
CA PHE A 72 -9.19 -2.01 0.18
C PHE A 72 -8.45 -3.34 0.02
N LEU A 73 -7.52 -3.68 0.92
CA LEU A 73 -6.84 -4.98 0.90
C LEU A 73 -7.83 -6.11 1.18
N ASP A 74 -8.78 -5.91 2.11
CA ASP A 74 -9.86 -6.87 2.38
C ASP A 74 -10.72 -7.14 1.14
N PHE A 75 -11.09 -6.09 0.40
CA PHE A 75 -11.79 -6.23 -0.86
C PHE A 75 -10.96 -7.05 -1.87
N LEU A 76 -9.67 -6.74 -2.00
CA LEU A 76 -8.80 -7.42 -2.97
C LEU A 76 -8.67 -8.89 -2.67
N VAL A 77 -8.30 -9.25 -1.45
CA VAL A 77 -8.09 -10.64 -1.04
C VAL A 77 -9.39 -11.45 -1.08
N GLN A 78 -10.54 -10.85 -0.72
CA GLN A 78 -11.82 -11.57 -0.72
C GLN A 78 -12.48 -11.67 -2.11
N ARG A 79 -12.37 -10.62 -2.94
CA ARG A 79 -13.17 -10.49 -4.16
C ARG A 79 -12.36 -10.46 -5.45
N ALA A 80 -11.11 -10.01 -5.39
CA ALA A 80 -10.27 -9.78 -6.58
C ALA A 80 -8.97 -10.59 -6.59
N SER A 81 -8.76 -11.54 -5.66
CA SER A 81 -7.51 -12.30 -5.52
C SER A 81 -7.25 -13.18 -6.73
N ILE A 82 -6.50 -12.65 -7.69
CA ILE A 82 -6.05 -13.32 -8.91
C ILE A 82 -4.52 -13.35 -8.92
N PRO A 83 -3.87 -14.31 -9.61
CA PRO A 83 -2.42 -14.44 -9.58
C PRO A 83 -1.69 -13.14 -9.92
N SER A 84 -2.22 -12.38 -10.87
CA SER A 84 -1.62 -11.13 -11.36
C SER A 84 -1.66 -9.96 -10.37
N ILE A 85 -2.40 -10.04 -9.26
CA ILE A 85 -2.43 -8.98 -8.23
C ILE A 85 -1.62 -9.33 -6.97
N SER A 86 -1.23 -10.60 -6.79
CA SER A 86 -0.56 -11.08 -5.58
C SER A 86 0.70 -10.28 -5.24
N THR A 87 1.56 -10.04 -6.23
CA THR A 87 2.82 -9.28 -6.07
C THR A 87 2.57 -7.84 -5.66
N TYR A 88 1.45 -7.23 -6.08
CA TYR A 88 1.09 -5.86 -5.71
C TYR A 88 0.63 -5.77 -4.26
N ILE A 89 -0.12 -6.77 -3.78
CA ILE A 89 -0.55 -6.85 -2.38
C ILE A 89 0.70 -6.99 -1.48
N THR A 90 1.63 -7.87 -1.84
CA THR A 90 2.90 -8.02 -1.13
C THR A 90 3.68 -6.70 -1.14
N GLY A 91 3.86 -6.06 -2.29
CA GLY A 91 4.59 -4.80 -2.37
C GLY A 91 3.98 -3.67 -1.52
N ILE A 92 2.64 -3.53 -1.49
CA ILE A 92 1.97 -2.54 -0.64
C ILE A 92 2.21 -2.88 0.85
N THR A 93 2.15 -4.15 1.21
CA THR A 93 2.39 -4.62 2.58
C THR A 93 3.82 -4.33 3.01
N ASP A 94 4.79 -4.65 2.16
CA ASP A 94 6.21 -4.37 2.39
C ASP A 94 6.47 -2.87 2.52
N ASP A 95 5.85 -2.03 1.67
CA ASP A 95 5.95 -0.58 1.78
C ASP A 95 5.40 -0.05 3.11
N ILE A 96 4.29 -0.61 3.62
CA ILE A 96 3.73 -0.25 4.93
C ILE A 96 4.67 -0.66 6.07
N PHE A 97 5.27 -1.85 6.02
CA PHE A 97 6.28 -2.27 7.00
C PHE A 97 7.53 -1.38 6.93
N ASN A 98 7.98 -1.04 5.73
CA ASN A 98 9.10 -0.13 5.53
C ASN A 98 8.83 1.26 6.10
N LEU A 99 7.63 1.81 5.92
CA LEU A 99 7.23 3.07 6.55
C LEU A 99 7.27 2.96 8.09
N SER A 100 6.71 1.88 8.63
CA SER A 100 6.67 1.64 10.09
C SER A 100 8.07 1.50 10.68
N ALA A 101 8.94 0.75 10.02
CA ALA A 101 10.34 0.58 10.41
C ALA A 101 11.11 1.90 10.36
N SER A 102 10.91 2.70 9.31
CA SER A 102 11.57 4.00 9.15
C SER A 102 11.15 5.00 10.23
N LEU A 103 9.85 5.08 10.53
CA LEU A 103 9.34 5.87 11.67
C LEU A 103 9.95 5.40 12.99
N LYS A 104 10.04 4.08 13.22
CA LYS A 104 10.65 3.54 14.44
C LYS A 104 12.15 3.86 14.53
N LYS A 105 12.87 3.84 13.41
CA LYS A 105 14.29 4.25 13.36
C LYS A 105 14.45 5.72 13.70
N VAL A 106 13.61 6.62 13.20
CA VAL A 106 13.65 8.04 13.56
C VAL A 106 13.53 8.21 15.08
N ALA A 107 12.53 7.58 15.69
CA ALA A 107 12.36 7.61 17.15
C ALA A 107 13.56 6.99 17.90
N PHE A 108 14.11 5.90 17.39
CA PHE A 108 15.28 5.24 17.98
C PHE A 108 16.54 6.13 17.90
N LEU A 109 16.79 6.75 16.75
CA LEU A 109 17.89 7.68 16.52
C LEU A 109 17.78 8.91 17.43
N HIS A 110 16.57 9.41 17.67
CA HIS A 110 16.34 10.48 18.64
C HIS A 110 16.69 10.04 20.07
N HIS A 111 16.24 8.85 20.47
CA HIS A 111 16.49 8.31 21.80
C HIS A 111 17.99 8.02 22.05
N LYS A 112 18.73 7.66 21.00
CA LYS A 112 20.16 7.34 21.05
C LYS A 112 21.08 8.48 20.62
N ARG A 113 20.56 9.71 20.51
CA ARG A 113 21.29 10.85 19.96
C ARG A 113 22.64 11.12 20.65
N ASP A 114 22.68 11.02 21.97
CA ASP A 114 23.90 11.31 22.77
C ASP A 114 24.97 10.21 22.62
N GLU A 115 24.54 8.97 22.38
CA GLU A 115 25.44 7.82 22.14
C GLU A 115 26.00 7.83 20.70
N ILE A 116 25.19 8.28 19.73
CA ILE A 116 25.59 8.35 18.31
C ILE A 116 26.55 9.52 18.07
N GLY A 117 26.27 10.68 18.67
CA GLY A 117 27.05 11.89 18.48
C GLY A 117 26.92 12.46 17.05
N TYR A 118 28.00 12.42 16.27
CA TYR A 118 28.07 13.08 14.98
C TYR A 118 27.36 12.31 13.86
N GLY A 119 26.82 13.04 12.87
CA GLY A 119 26.20 12.45 11.67
C GLY A 119 24.72 12.10 11.81
N LEU A 120 24.13 12.28 12.99
CA LEU A 120 22.72 12.01 13.27
C LEU A 120 21.78 12.71 12.28
N SER A 121 21.99 14.01 12.00
CA SER A 121 21.19 14.76 11.04
C SER A 121 21.20 14.11 9.65
N ARG A 122 22.33 13.54 9.20
CA ARG A 122 22.42 12.89 7.88
C ARG A 122 21.66 11.57 7.85
N MET A 123 21.67 10.81 8.95
CA MET A 123 20.89 9.58 9.09
C MET A 123 19.39 9.89 9.01
N ILE A 124 18.93 10.93 9.72
CA ILE A 124 17.52 11.35 9.70
C ILE A 124 17.10 11.84 8.32
N ILE A 125 17.96 12.61 7.64
CA ILE A 125 17.69 13.03 6.26
C ILE A 125 17.44 11.81 5.37
N GLY A 126 18.31 10.80 5.42
CA GLY A 126 18.12 9.57 4.64
C GLY A 126 16.79 8.87 4.91
N GLU A 127 16.36 8.79 6.18
CA GLU A 127 15.07 8.20 6.53
C GLU A 127 13.87 9.06 6.07
N ILE A 128 13.96 10.39 6.13
CA ILE A 128 12.91 11.29 5.59
C ILE A 128 12.79 11.14 4.06
N GLU A 129 13.93 11.10 3.36
CA GLU A 129 13.98 10.90 1.90
C GLU A 129 13.35 9.56 1.52
N TYR A 130 13.64 8.52 2.29
CA TYR A 130 13.09 7.19 2.09
C TYR A 130 11.58 7.16 2.37
N LEU A 131 11.10 7.70 3.50
CA LEU A 131 9.68 7.80 3.84
C LEU A 131 8.86 8.42 2.71
N ILE A 132 9.35 9.55 2.17
CA ILE A 132 8.62 10.28 1.13
C ILE A 132 8.67 9.56 -0.22
N SER A 133 9.80 8.92 -0.53
CA SER A 133 9.93 8.07 -1.72
C SER A 133 8.98 6.88 -1.65
N THR A 134 8.88 6.21 -0.50
CA THR A 134 7.99 5.07 -0.27
C THR A 134 6.52 5.49 -0.32
N CYS A 135 6.13 6.59 0.34
CA CYS A 135 4.76 7.14 0.23
C CYS A 135 4.35 7.40 -1.22
N ARG A 136 5.24 7.99 -2.04
CA ARG A 136 4.98 8.22 -3.46
C ARG A 136 4.91 6.92 -4.27
N ALA A 137 5.75 5.94 -3.94
CA ALA A 137 5.77 4.63 -4.60
C ALA A 137 4.45 3.88 -4.37
N ILE A 138 3.89 3.94 -3.15
CA ILE A 138 2.59 3.34 -2.80
C ILE A 138 1.49 3.84 -3.76
N TYR A 139 1.46 5.13 -4.10
CA TYR A 139 0.46 5.66 -5.05
C TYR A 139 0.55 5.03 -6.45
N ASP A 140 1.77 4.84 -6.97
CA ASP A 140 1.94 4.17 -8.25
C ASP A 140 1.57 2.69 -8.16
N LEU A 141 2.01 2.01 -7.09
CA LEU A 141 1.70 0.59 -6.89
C LEU A 141 0.19 0.36 -6.75
N LEU A 142 -0.49 1.25 -6.02
CA LEU A 142 -1.95 1.29 -5.92
C LEU A 142 -2.60 1.54 -7.28
N GLN A 143 -2.06 2.45 -8.10
CA GLN A 143 -2.59 2.70 -9.44
C GLN A 143 -2.46 1.48 -10.34
N GLU A 144 -1.31 0.84 -10.36
CA GLU A 144 -1.09 -0.37 -11.15
C GLU A 144 -2.06 -1.47 -10.74
N LEU A 145 -2.25 -1.65 -9.43
CA LEU A 145 -3.22 -2.58 -8.86
C LEU A 145 -4.66 -2.25 -9.26
N ILE A 146 -5.08 -0.98 -9.16
CA ILE A 146 -6.41 -0.53 -9.62
C ILE A 146 -6.57 -0.79 -11.11
N ALA A 147 -5.55 -0.53 -11.94
CA ALA A 147 -5.61 -0.80 -13.38
C ALA A 147 -5.79 -2.29 -13.69
N LYS A 148 -5.11 -3.18 -12.93
CA LYS A 148 -5.24 -4.64 -13.07
C LYS A 148 -6.63 -5.13 -12.65
N VAL A 149 -7.12 -4.68 -11.51
CA VAL A 149 -8.47 -5.01 -11.04
C VAL A 149 -9.52 -4.46 -12.01
N TRP A 150 -9.36 -3.21 -12.45
CA TRP A 150 -10.24 -2.62 -13.44
C TRP A 150 -10.29 -3.49 -14.68
N HIS A 151 -9.17 -4.00 -15.18
CA HIS A 151 -9.14 -4.87 -16.36
C HIS A 151 -10.04 -6.11 -16.24
N THR A 152 -10.23 -6.68 -15.05
CA THR A 152 -11.06 -7.88 -14.85
C THR A 152 -12.55 -7.57 -14.71
N ILE A 153 -12.93 -6.34 -14.39
CA ILE A 153 -14.33 -5.92 -14.24
C ILE A 153 -15.06 -5.95 -15.58
N LYS A 154 -16.21 -6.63 -15.63
CA LYS A 154 -17.14 -6.60 -16.77
C LYS A 154 -18.29 -5.65 -16.44
N LEU A 155 -18.52 -4.67 -17.30
CA LEU A 155 -19.67 -3.78 -17.18
C LEU A 155 -20.86 -4.46 -17.87
N HIS A 156 -21.96 -4.63 -17.15
CA HIS A 156 -23.18 -5.27 -17.67
C HIS A 156 -24.16 -4.27 -18.28
N ASP A 157 -23.91 -2.98 -18.12
CA ASP A 157 -24.74 -1.91 -18.68
C ASP A 157 -24.34 -1.65 -20.14
N GLU A 158 -25.23 -1.99 -21.07
CA GLU A 158 -25.05 -1.77 -22.52
C GLU A 158 -25.06 -0.29 -22.91
N THR A 159 -25.57 0.59 -22.04
CA THR A 159 -25.59 2.04 -22.25
C THR A 159 -24.32 2.72 -21.77
N ALA A 160 -23.49 2.03 -20.98
CA ALA A 160 -22.26 2.58 -20.45
C ALA A 160 -21.21 2.75 -21.56
N PRO A 161 -20.42 3.84 -21.52
CA PRO A 161 -19.34 4.05 -22.48
C PRO A 161 -18.35 2.89 -22.45
N LYS A 162 -17.81 2.53 -23.63
CA LYS A 162 -16.84 1.44 -23.77
C LYS A 162 -15.69 1.63 -22.78
N LYS A 163 -15.53 0.64 -21.90
CA LYS A 163 -14.45 0.57 -20.90
C LYS A 163 -13.09 0.83 -21.56
N LYS A 164 -12.33 1.76 -21.02
CA LYS A 164 -10.93 2.01 -21.40
C LYS A 164 -9.97 1.32 -20.44
N GLN A 165 -8.79 0.98 -20.95
CA GLN A 165 -7.67 0.58 -20.11
C GLN A 165 -7.16 1.79 -19.33
N LEU A 166 -6.94 1.62 -18.03
CA LEU A 166 -6.35 2.66 -17.19
C LEU A 166 -4.84 2.70 -17.39
N VAL A 167 -4.29 3.91 -17.26
CA VAL A 167 -2.84 4.11 -17.21
C VAL A 167 -2.26 3.55 -15.91
N ASP A 168 -0.97 3.22 -15.94
CA ASP A 168 -0.22 2.56 -14.87
C ASP A 168 0.37 3.52 -13.83
N ARG A 169 0.40 4.83 -14.10
CA ARG A 169 0.98 5.83 -13.19
C ARG A 169 -0.08 6.72 -12.60
N PHE A 170 -0.04 6.90 -11.28
CA PHE A 170 -1.01 7.72 -10.57
C PHE A 170 -1.00 9.17 -11.08
N PHE A 171 0.20 9.71 -11.35
CA PHE A 171 0.36 11.05 -11.93
C PHE A 171 -0.46 11.26 -13.22
N LYS A 172 -0.46 10.27 -14.13
CA LYS A 172 -1.19 10.36 -15.39
C LYS A 172 -2.70 10.38 -15.16
N MET A 173 -3.20 9.78 -14.08
CA MET A 173 -4.61 9.83 -13.72
C MET A 173 -5.04 11.20 -13.21
N VAL A 174 -4.16 11.92 -12.50
CA VAL A 174 -4.53 13.09 -11.72
C VAL A 174 -4.05 14.44 -12.28
N ALA A 175 -3.08 14.44 -13.18
CA ALA A 175 -2.51 15.68 -13.69
C ALA A 175 -1.99 15.55 -15.14
N LYS A 176 -1.83 16.70 -15.80
CA LYS A 176 -1.27 16.84 -17.16
C LYS A 176 -0.23 17.95 -17.24
N GLY A 177 0.69 17.82 -18.19
CA GLY A 177 1.66 18.87 -18.55
C GLY A 177 2.81 19.08 -17.57
N THR A 178 3.64 20.07 -17.91
CA THR A 178 4.75 20.59 -17.09
C THR A 178 4.70 22.11 -17.17
N PRO A 179 4.36 22.84 -16.09
CA PRO A 179 4.09 22.36 -14.73
C PRO A 179 2.84 21.47 -14.64
N ALA A 180 2.75 20.67 -13.57
CA ALA A 180 1.63 19.75 -13.39
C ALA A 180 0.33 20.50 -13.12
N ILE A 181 -0.68 20.27 -13.97
CA ILE A 181 -2.02 20.84 -13.85
C ILE A 181 -2.96 19.73 -13.36
N PRO A 182 -3.52 19.82 -12.15
CA PRO A 182 -4.51 18.86 -11.65
C PRO A 182 -5.75 18.77 -12.54
N LEU A 183 -6.31 17.58 -12.67
CA LEU A 183 -7.54 17.32 -13.42
C LEU A 183 -8.77 17.38 -12.49
N SER A 184 -9.90 17.84 -13.03
CA SER A 184 -11.20 17.79 -12.35
C SER A 184 -11.84 16.40 -12.41
N VAL A 185 -12.85 16.16 -11.56
CA VAL A 185 -13.60 14.89 -11.53
C VAL A 185 -14.17 14.55 -12.92
N ASN A 186 -14.77 15.54 -13.60
CA ASN A 186 -15.35 15.37 -14.92
C ASN A 186 -14.29 15.03 -15.97
N GLU A 187 -13.13 15.72 -15.95
CA GLU A 187 -12.03 15.43 -16.87
C GLU A 187 -11.51 13.99 -16.70
N ILE A 188 -11.32 13.53 -15.46
CA ILE A 188 -10.86 12.16 -15.17
C ILE A 188 -11.91 11.13 -15.62
N ALA A 189 -13.17 11.30 -15.21
CA ALA A 189 -14.25 10.37 -15.54
C ALA A 189 -14.44 10.23 -17.06
N GLU A 190 -14.46 11.34 -17.80
CA GLU A 190 -14.63 11.34 -19.25
C GLU A 190 -13.42 10.77 -20.00
N THR A 191 -12.20 11.11 -19.54
CA THR A 191 -10.97 10.65 -20.18
C THR A 191 -10.83 9.14 -20.05
N TYR A 192 -11.00 8.62 -18.83
CA TYR A 192 -10.72 7.23 -18.47
C TYR A 192 -11.95 6.32 -18.48
N LYS A 193 -13.16 6.88 -18.67
CA LYS A 193 -14.43 6.14 -18.70
C LYS A 193 -14.61 5.29 -17.43
N ILE A 194 -14.40 5.93 -16.28
CA ILE A 194 -14.57 5.35 -14.95
C ILE A 194 -15.75 5.98 -14.20
N PRO A 195 -16.34 5.30 -13.20
CA PRO A 195 -17.39 5.88 -12.37
C PRO A 195 -16.95 7.16 -11.65
N ALA A 196 -17.90 8.07 -11.43
CA ALA A 196 -17.64 9.34 -10.75
C ALA A 196 -17.00 9.16 -9.36
N GLN A 197 -17.43 8.15 -8.60
CA GLN A 197 -16.89 7.86 -7.27
C GLN A 197 -15.39 7.51 -7.31
N LEU A 198 -14.94 6.83 -8.38
CA LEU A 198 -13.52 6.52 -8.56
C LEU A 198 -12.75 7.77 -9.01
N ALA A 199 -13.35 8.62 -9.85
CA ALA A 199 -12.75 9.90 -10.23
C ALA A 199 -12.62 10.86 -9.03
N GLU A 200 -13.61 10.91 -8.14
CA GLU A 200 -13.58 11.69 -6.88
C GLU A 200 -12.44 11.23 -5.95
N PHE A 201 -12.19 9.92 -5.87
CA PHE A 201 -11.03 9.41 -5.15
C PHE A 201 -9.72 9.99 -5.70
N TYR A 202 -9.51 9.96 -7.03
CA TYR A 202 -8.31 10.51 -7.65
C TYR A 202 -8.11 11.99 -7.37
N VAL A 203 -9.18 12.80 -7.49
CA VAL A 203 -9.11 14.24 -7.20
C VAL A 203 -8.82 14.49 -5.71
N ARG A 204 -9.48 13.76 -4.80
CA ARG A 204 -9.25 13.91 -3.36
C ARG A 204 -7.79 13.65 -2.97
N GLN A 205 -7.13 12.75 -3.69
CA GLN A 205 -5.75 12.35 -3.41
C GLN A 205 -4.70 13.15 -4.22
N SER A 206 -5.12 13.94 -5.21
CA SER A 206 -4.19 14.57 -6.15
C SER A 206 -3.30 15.62 -5.50
N SER A 207 -3.83 16.43 -4.58
CA SER A 207 -3.07 17.50 -3.92
C SER A 207 -1.88 16.93 -3.15
N TYR A 208 -2.13 15.96 -2.27
CA TYR A 208 -1.10 15.32 -1.47
C TYR A 208 -0.09 14.55 -2.32
N PHE A 209 -0.54 13.81 -3.34
CA PHE A 209 0.36 13.12 -4.26
C PHE A 209 1.29 14.09 -5.01
N LEU A 210 0.77 15.22 -5.50
CA LEU A 210 1.58 16.21 -6.20
C LEU A 210 2.58 16.88 -5.25
N ALA A 211 2.18 17.15 -4.00
CA ALA A 211 3.09 17.65 -2.97
C ALA A 211 4.24 16.66 -2.69
N LEU A 212 3.95 15.36 -2.55
CA LEU A 212 4.98 14.32 -2.40
C LEU A 212 5.92 14.26 -3.61
N ARG A 213 5.37 14.35 -4.82
CA ARG A 213 6.15 14.31 -6.07
C ARG A 213 7.09 15.51 -6.16
N ASP A 214 6.57 16.70 -5.97
CA ASP A 214 7.36 17.94 -6.08
C ASP A 214 8.40 18.03 -4.94
N PHE A 215 8.09 17.48 -3.77
CA PHE A 215 9.05 17.32 -2.69
C PHE A 215 10.19 16.36 -3.06
N ARG A 216 9.86 15.15 -3.56
CA ARG A 216 10.85 14.18 -4.02
C ARG A 216 11.76 14.77 -5.11
N ASP A 217 11.18 15.47 -6.08
CA ASP A 217 11.94 16.08 -7.17
C ASP A 217 12.90 17.17 -6.67
N ARG A 218 12.52 17.93 -5.64
CA ARG A 218 13.41 18.90 -4.97
C ARG A 218 14.59 18.21 -4.28
N ILE A 219 14.33 17.15 -3.52
CA ILE A 219 15.36 16.41 -2.80
C ILE A 219 16.32 15.68 -3.75
N ILE A 220 15.77 14.87 -4.67
CA ILE A 220 16.55 13.91 -5.46
C ILE A 220 17.25 14.61 -6.63
N HIS A 221 16.58 15.55 -7.30
CA HIS A 221 17.03 16.04 -8.59
C HIS A 221 17.61 17.47 -8.57
N SER A 222 17.32 18.27 -7.55
CA SER A 222 17.69 19.70 -7.56
C SER A 222 18.91 20.06 -6.73
N GLY A 223 19.56 19.10 -6.06
CA GLY A 223 20.70 19.36 -5.17
C GLY A 223 20.36 20.23 -3.94
N LYS A 224 19.09 20.60 -3.75
CA LYS A 224 18.56 21.20 -2.54
C LYS A 224 18.33 20.06 -1.56
N SER A 225 19.33 19.78 -0.73
CA SER A 225 19.19 18.85 0.38
C SER A 225 18.06 19.30 1.31
N VAL A 226 17.58 18.39 2.15
CA VAL A 226 16.98 18.79 3.43
C VAL A 226 17.93 19.79 4.08
N ASP A 227 17.53 21.07 4.06
CA ASP A 227 18.42 22.23 4.20
C ASP A 227 19.32 22.08 5.44
N THR A 228 18.74 21.60 6.55
CA THR A 228 19.40 21.11 7.77
C THR A 228 18.32 20.46 8.65
N VAL A 229 18.59 19.28 9.22
CA VAL A 229 17.81 18.72 10.34
C VAL A 229 18.51 19.13 11.63
N PHE A 230 17.81 19.89 12.48
CA PHE A 230 18.31 20.27 13.80
C PHE A 230 17.92 19.21 14.83
N VAL A 231 18.83 18.92 15.74
CA VAL A 231 18.59 17.99 16.85
C VAL A 231 18.27 18.84 18.07
N ALA A 232 17.03 18.75 18.57
CA ALA A 232 16.62 19.39 19.82
C ALA A 232 16.48 18.34 20.93
N ASP A 233 16.17 18.78 22.15
CA ASP A 233 16.03 17.88 23.30
C ASP A 233 14.79 16.98 23.18
N ASP A 234 13.72 17.51 22.58
CA ASP A 234 12.42 16.84 22.47
C ASP A 234 12.21 16.15 21.11
N ASP A 235 12.79 16.66 20.02
CA ASP A 235 12.62 16.07 18.68
C ASP A 235 13.67 16.56 17.65
N PHE A 236 13.59 16.01 16.43
CA PHE A 236 14.23 16.55 15.23
C PHE A 236 13.40 17.67 14.61
N LEU A 237 14.03 18.81 14.34
CA LEU A 237 13.37 19.97 13.76
C LEU A 237 13.80 20.15 12.30
N VAL A 238 12.82 20.45 11.45
CA VAL A 238 13.01 20.84 10.05
C VAL A 238 12.45 22.25 9.83
N ARG A 239 12.92 22.94 8.79
CA ARG A 239 12.33 24.23 8.40
C ARG A 239 10.88 24.02 7.95
N GLU A 240 9.99 24.96 8.26
CA GLU A 240 8.57 24.89 7.85
C GLU A 240 8.40 24.78 6.32
N ALA A 241 9.26 25.44 5.55
CA ALA A 241 9.30 25.32 4.08
C ALA A 241 9.58 23.89 3.55
N PHE A 242 9.89 22.96 4.46
CA PHE A 242 10.16 21.55 4.22
C PHE A 242 8.96 20.63 4.49
N VAL A 243 7.81 21.14 4.95
CA VAL A 243 6.59 20.34 5.12
C VAL A 243 5.84 20.26 3.78
N PRO A 244 5.57 19.08 3.21
CA PRO A 244 4.61 18.95 2.10
C PRO A 244 3.20 19.26 2.63
N LEU A 245 2.57 20.31 2.11
CA LEU A 245 1.20 20.74 2.43
C LEU A 245 0.15 19.69 2.02
#